data_AF-A0A895YCG8-F1
#
_entry.id   AF-A0A895YCG8-F1
#
_cell.length_a   1.000
_cell.length_b   1.000
_cell.length_c   1.000
_cell.angle_alpha   90.00
_cell.angle_beta   90.00
_cell.angle_gamma   90.00
#
_symmetry.space_group_name_H-M   'P 1'
#
loop_
_entity.id
_entity.type
_entity.pdbx_description
1 polymer ?
#
loop_
_entity_poly.entity_id
_entity_poly.type
_entity_poly.pdbx_seq_one_letter_code
_entity_poly.pdbx_strand_id
1 'polypeptide(L)'
;MAHAYRGFALAAALSASLVLIVACTSGSDEAWIVGEDPRAVVHDGESFPVLDTSTEVEIAYDEVTACISVNIDGRSVVPLWPEGVQPSSIDGESGVEVPGFGFLADGSSAEVHGSVSDALDASEYQAAMDCWPDGRQAIVIGSVISHQ
;
A
#
# COMPACT_ATOMS: atom_id res chain seq x y z
N MET A 1 -75.02 -14.02 -9.13
CA MET A 1 -75.59 -12.66 -9.09
C MET A 1 -75.08 -11.99 -7.83
N ALA A 2 -74.69 -10.73 -7.98
CA ALA A 2 -73.86 -9.93 -7.07
C ALA A 2 -74.57 -9.48 -5.77
N HIS A 3 -73.78 -9.04 -4.79
CA HIS A 3 -73.89 -7.83 -3.94
C HIS A 3 -73.15 -8.08 -2.60
N ALA A 4 -72.46 -7.17 -1.92
CA ALA A 4 -71.73 -5.94 -2.21
C ALA A 4 -71.02 -5.55 -0.88
N TYR A 5 -69.76 -5.11 -0.98
CA TYR A 5 -68.88 -4.36 -0.06
C TYR A 5 -69.40 -3.79 1.28
N ARG A 6 -68.54 -3.78 2.33
CA ARG A 6 -68.00 -2.54 2.97
C ARG A 6 -67.13 -2.76 4.23
N GLY A 7 -65.97 -2.05 4.25
CA GLY A 7 -65.30 -1.47 5.43
C GLY A 7 -64.39 -2.42 6.23
N PHE A 8 -63.25 -2.02 6.80
CA PHE A 8 -62.59 -0.73 6.99
C PHE A 8 -61.07 -0.97 7.03
N ALA A 9 -60.31 0.01 6.54
CA ALA A 9 -58.85 0.06 6.59
C ALA A 9 -58.32 0.16 8.02
N LEU A 10 -57.14 -0.41 8.26
CA LEU A 10 -56.15 0.10 9.22
C LEU A 10 -54.77 -0.44 8.83
N ALA A 11 -54.12 0.28 7.92
CA ALA A 11 -52.70 0.15 7.67
C ALA A 11 -51.96 0.84 8.83
N ALA A 12 -51.37 0.05 9.73
CA ALA A 12 -50.41 0.58 10.71
C ALA A 12 -49.02 0.56 10.05
N ALA A 13 -48.64 1.70 9.48
CA ALA A 13 -47.28 1.94 9.00
C ALA A 13 -46.34 2.05 10.20
N LEU A 14 -45.58 0.99 10.47
CA LEU A 14 -44.45 1.05 11.39
C LEU A 14 -43.31 1.79 10.68
N SER A 15 -43.20 3.08 10.94
CA SER A 15 -42.10 3.92 10.52
C SER A 15 -40.82 3.48 11.22
N ALA A 16 -40.05 2.59 10.58
CA ALA A 16 -38.68 2.31 10.96
C ALA A 16 -37.81 3.49 10.54
N SER A 17 -37.52 4.39 11.48
CA SER A 17 -36.51 5.43 11.29
C SER A 17 -35.15 4.75 11.16
N LEU A 18 -34.72 4.49 9.93
CA LEU A 18 -33.38 4.02 9.62
C LEU A 18 -32.42 5.19 9.88
N VAL A 19 -31.83 5.22 11.07
CA VAL A 19 -30.73 6.14 11.38
C VAL A 19 -29.51 5.61 10.64
N LEU A 20 -29.28 6.13 9.43
CA LEU A 20 -28.02 5.94 8.70
C LEU A 20 -26.96 6.75 9.43
N ILE A 21 -26.26 6.11 10.38
CA ILE A 21 -24.97 6.60 10.84
C ILE A 21 -24.02 6.39 9.66
N VAL A 22 -23.91 7.41 8.82
CA VAL A 22 -22.81 7.52 7.86
C VAL A 22 -21.57 7.76 8.70
N ALA A 23 -20.88 6.68 9.05
CA ALA A 23 -19.51 6.77 9.50
C ALA A 23 -18.72 7.35 8.32
N CYS A 24 -18.31 8.61 8.43
CA CYS A 24 -17.22 9.11 7.60
C CYS A 24 -16.01 8.26 7.98
N THR A 25 -15.75 7.20 7.23
CA THR A 25 -14.44 6.53 7.24
C THR A 25 -13.49 7.54 6.62
N SER A 26 -12.87 8.37 7.46
CA SER A 26 -11.57 8.93 7.16
C SER A 26 -10.70 7.77 6.69
N GLY A 27 -10.39 7.72 5.39
CA GLY A 27 -9.49 6.71 4.83
C GLY A 27 -8.20 6.77 5.62
N SER A 28 -7.91 5.71 6.37
CA SER A 28 -6.61 5.54 6.99
C SER A 28 -5.69 5.07 5.88
N ASP A 29 -4.62 5.82 5.62
CA ASP A 29 -3.54 5.38 4.74
C ASP A 29 -3.06 4.01 5.22
N GLU A 30 -3.18 2.99 4.38
CA GLU A 30 -2.81 1.63 4.75
C GLU A 30 -1.57 1.20 3.97
N ALA A 31 -0.58 0.69 4.69
CA ALA A 31 0.54 -0.04 4.12
C ALA A 31 0.34 -1.53 4.37
N TRP A 32 0.53 -2.36 3.34
CA TRP A 32 0.40 -3.81 3.47
C TRP A 32 1.53 -4.54 2.75
N ILE A 33 1.76 -5.79 3.14
CA ILE A 33 2.71 -6.67 2.45
C ILE A 33 1.99 -7.42 1.34
N VAL A 34 2.63 -7.46 0.17
CA VAL A 34 2.30 -8.34 -0.93
C VAL A 34 3.43 -9.36 -1.13
N GLY A 35 3.09 -10.55 -1.63
CA GLY A 35 4.04 -11.65 -1.83
C GLY A 35 4.30 -12.51 -0.58
N GLU A 36 4.89 -13.68 -0.80
CA GLU A 36 5.33 -14.60 0.26
C GLU A 36 6.86 -14.71 0.29
N ASP A 37 7.47 -14.86 -0.89
CA ASP A 37 8.92 -14.80 -1.14
C ASP A 37 9.14 -14.54 -2.65
N PRO A 38 9.63 -13.36 -3.07
CA PRO A 38 9.91 -12.20 -2.25
C PRO A 38 8.63 -11.49 -1.75
N ARG A 39 8.81 -10.60 -0.78
CA ARG A 39 7.78 -9.76 -0.16
C ARG A 39 8.09 -8.29 -0.44
N ALA A 40 7.05 -7.49 -0.67
CA ALA A 40 7.20 -6.04 -0.81
C ALA A 40 6.12 -5.33 0.01
N VAL A 41 6.44 -4.16 0.54
CA VAL A 41 5.49 -3.31 1.24
C VAL A 41 4.93 -2.29 0.25
N VAL A 42 3.61 -2.20 0.15
CA VAL A 42 2.90 -1.33 -0.78
C VAL A 42 1.93 -0.42 -0.03
N HIS A 43 1.55 0.68 -0.67
CA HIS A 43 0.59 1.65 -0.15
C HIS A 43 -0.46 2.05 -1.21
N ASP A 44 -1.62 2.54 -0.78
CA ASP A 44 -2.72 2.98 -1.65
C ASP A 44 -2.57 4.42 -2.18
N GLY A 45 -1.73 5.23 -1.54
CA GLY A 45 -1.27 6.51 -2.08
C GLY A 45 -2.21 7.70 -1.88
N GLU A 46 -3.34 7.53 -1.19
CA GLU A 46 -4.34 8.59 -1.06
C GLU A 46 -3.89 9.74 -0.15
N SER A 47 -3.04 9.51 0.87
CA SER A 47 -2.54 10.61 1.72
C SER A 47 -1.05 10.59 2.07
N PHE A 48 -0.24 9.77 1.39
CA PHE A 48 1.21 9.88 1.52
C PHE A 48 1.72 11.13 0.79
N PRO A 49 2.42 12.07 1.46
CA PRO A 49 2.97 13.24 0.80
C PRO A 49 4.07 12.81 -0.16
N VAL A 50 3.76 12.76 -1.45
CA VAL A 50 4.76 12.65 -2.50
C VAL A 50 5.49 13.98 -2.58
N LEU A 51 6.77 13.98 -2.23
CA LEU A 51 7.65 15.12 -2.45
C LEU A 51 8.34 14.94 -3.80
N ASP A 52 8.45 16.02 -4.58
CA ASP A 52 9.13 16.06 -5.90
C ASP A 52 10.67 15.99 -5.77
N THR A 53 11.17 15.20 -4.83
CA THR A 53 12.59 14.90 -4.69
C THR A 53 12.89 13.56 -5.32
N SER A 54 13.83 13.56 -6.25
CA SER A 54 14.38 12.33 -6.80
C SER A 54 15.57 11.84 -5.97
N THR A 55 15.63 10.53 -5.78
CA THR A 55 16.69 9.85 -5.04
C THR A 55 17.08 8.59 -5.80
N GLU A 56 18.38 8.37 -5.99
CA GLU A 56 18.89 7.10 -6.49
C GLU A 56 18.84 6.05 -5.38
N VAL A 57 18.32 4.88 -5.70
CA VAL A 57 18.19 3.75 -4.79
C VAL A 57 18.72 2.49 -5.45
N GLU A 58 19.24 1.56 -4.66
CA GLU A 58 19.61 0.22 -5.12
C GLU A 58 18.66 -0.80 -4.49
N ILE A 59 18.05 -1.68 -5.29
CA ILE A 59 17.16 -2.73 -4.79
C ILE A 59 17.97 -3.76 -4.02
N ALA A 60 17.47 -4.20 -2.87
CA ALA A 60 18.11 -5.21 -2.04
C ALA A 60 17.09 -6.24 -1.55
N TYR A 61 17.35 -7.52 -1.80
CA TYR A 61 16.57 -8.64 -1.24
C TYR A 61 17.22 -9.18 0.04
N ASP A 62 16.44 -9.31 1.11
CA ASP A 62 16.87 -9.93 2.36
C ASP A 62 16.39 -11.38 2.45
N GLU A 63 17.31 -12.34 2.39
CA GLU A 63 17.01 -13.78 2.49
C GLU A 63 16.40 -14.21 3.84
N VAL A 64 16.59 -13.42 4.91
CA VAL A 64 16.09 -13.74 6.25
C VAL A 64 14.63 -13.36 6.41
N THR A 65 14.26 -12.16 5.95
CA THR A 65 12.89 -11.63 6.05
C THR A 65 12.05 -11.88 4.79
N ALA A 66 12.72 -12.34 3.72
CA ALA A 66 12.21 -12.45 2.35
C ALA A 66 11.72 -11.11 1.78
N CYS A 67 12.11 -9.97 2.35
CA CYS A 67 11.60 -8.67 1.95
C CYS A 67 12.53 -7.95 0.98
N ILE A 68 11.91 -7.21 0.06
CA ILE A 68 12.58 -6.24 -0.80
C ILE A 68 12.69 -4.92 -0.04
N SER A 69 13.93 -4.46 0.07
CA SER A 69 14.34 -3.17 0.63
C SER A 69 15.04 -2.35 -0.46
N VAL A 70 15.40 -1.11 -0.12
CA VAL A 70 16.28 -0.31 -0.97
C VAL A 70 17.44 0.27 -0.16
N ASN A 71 18.61 0.36 -0.78
CA ASN A 71 19.79 1.01 -0.22
C ASN A 71 19.84 2.47 -0.70
N ILE A 72 19.98 3.40 0.24
CA ILE A 72 20.15 4.85 0.01
C ILE A 72 21.34 5.30 0.85
N ASP A 73 22.39 5.86 0.22
CA ASP A 73 23.60 6.33 0.90
C ASP A 73 24.22 5.27 1.86
N GLY A 74 24.17 4.00 1.47
CA GLY A 74 24.69 2.87 2.27
C GLY A 74 23.80 2.47 3.45
N ARG A 75 22.56 2.96 3.51
CA ARG A 75 21.55 2.57 4.49
C ARG A 75 20.43 1.83 3.79
N SER A 76 20.08 0.67 4.33
CA SER A 76 18.90 -0.05 3.85
C SER A 76 17.65 0.49 4.54
N VAL A 77 16.61 0.74 3.74
CA VAL A 77 15.32 1.28 4.15
C VAL A 77 14.21 0.48 3.49
N VAL A 78 13.06 0.36 4.16
CA VAL A 78 11.89 -0.30 3.56
C VAL A 78 11.23 0.67 2.58
N PRO A 79 11.11 0.32 1.29
CA PRO A 79 10.26 1.07 0.38
C PRO A 79 8.80 0.77 0.69
N LEU A 80 7.98 1.81 0.79
CA LEU A 80 6.54 1.68 0.54
C LEU A 80 6.33 1.98 -0.93
N TRP A 81 6.09 0.92 -1.70
CA TRP A 81 5.83 1.02 -3.12
C TRP A 81 4.40 1.52 -3.39
N PRO A 82 4.17 2.22 -4.51
CA PRO A 82 2.81 2.56 -4.89
C PRO A 82 2.04 1.28 -5.28
N GLU A 83 0.71 1.34 -5.18
CA GLU A 83 -0.16 0.23 -5.57
C GLU A 83 0.17 -0.29 -6.98
N GLY A 84 0.13 -1.62 -7.14
CA GLY A 84 0.37 -2.31 -8.41
C GLY A 84 1.79 -2.84 -8.56
N VAL A 85 2.75 -2.38 -7.75
CA VAL A 85 4.07 -3.03 -7.64
C VAL A 85 3.90 -4.43 -7.04
N GLN A 86 4.56 -5.41 -7.64
CA GLN A 86 4.52 -6.79 -7.17
C GLN A 86 5.94 -7.34 -6.98
N PRO A 87 6.23 -8.01 -5.86
CA PRO A 87 7.48 -8.75 -5.72
C PRO A 87 7.46 -9.93 -6.70
N SER A 88 8.61 -10.23 -7.28
CA SER A 88 8.75 -11.31 -8.26
C SER A 88 10.15 -11.90 -8.20
N SER A 89 10.27 -13.14 -8.67
CA SER A 89 11.57 -13.75 -8.98
C SER A 89 11.59 -14.13 -10.46
N ILE A 90 12.50 -13.53 -11.21
CA ILE A 90 12.70 -13.79 -12.65
C ILE A 90 14.11 -14.35 -12.83
N ASP A 91 14.22 -15.49 -13.51
CA ASP A 91 15.50 -16.18 -13.79
C ASP A 91 16.37 -16.46 -12.54
N GLY A 92 15.74 -16.56 -11.36
CA GLY A 92 16.40 -16.82 -10.08
C GLY A 92 16.83 -15.57 -9.32
N GLU A 93 16.58 -14.38 -9.87
CA GLU A 93 16.85 -13.10 -9.21
C GLU A 93 15.56 -12.58 -8.57
N SER A 94 15.61 -12.23 -7.28
CA SER A 94 14.49 -11.63 -6.55
C SER A 94 14.44 -10.12 -6.78
N GLY A 95 13.24 -9.54 -6.82
CA GLY A 95 13.07 -8.13 -7.12
C GLY A 95 11.62 -7.67 -7.08
N VAL A 96 11.34 -6.56 -7.77
CA VAL A 96 9.99 -6.01 -7.92
C VAL A 96 9.65 -5.72 -9.38
N GLU A 97 8.45 -6.08 -9.79
CA GLU A 97 7.84 -5.66 -11.04
C GLU A 97 7.12 -4.34 -10.82
N VAL A 98 7.61 -3.27 -11.45
CA VAL A 98 7.06 -1.92 -11.31
C VAL A 98 6.21 -1.57 -12.55
N PRO A 99 4.91 -1.28 -12.40
CA PRO A 99 4.04 -0.93 -13.52
C PRO A 99 4.60 0.22 -14.37
N GLY A 100 4.73 -0.02 -15.68
CA GLY A 100 5.23 0.98 -16.63
C GLY A 100 6.75 1.16 -16.64
N PHE A 101 7.48 0.50 -15.75
CA PHE A 101 8.95 0.51 -15.71
C PHE A 101 9.54 -0.87 -16.07
N GLY A 102 9.05 -1.93 -15.41
CA GLY A 102 9.52 -3.30 -15.58
C GLY A 102 10.12 -3.89 -14.30
N PHE A 103 10.87 -4.98 -14.46
CA PHE A 103 11.50 -5.70 -13.36
C PHE A 103 12.77 -5.01 -12.86
N LEU A 104 12.83 -4.73 -11.56
CA LEU A 104 14.01 -4.28 -10.84
C LEU A 104 14.53 -5.42 -9.96
N ALA A 105 15.63 -6.04 -10.40
CA ALA A 105 16.28 -7.14 -9.69
C ALA A 105 17.10 -6.65 -8.49
N ASP A 106 17.38 -7.55 -7.55
CA ASP A 106 18.38 -7.36 -6.49
C ASP A 106 19.72 -6.84 -7.06
N GLY A 107 20.26 -5.80 -6.42
CA GLY A 107 21.46 -5.08 -6.85
C GLY A 107 21.26 -4.09 -8.01
N SER A 108 20.05 -3.97 -8.58
CA SER A 108 19.76 -2.97 -9.61
C SER A 108 19.54 -1.58 -9.02
N SER A 109 19.97 -0.54 -9.73
CA SER A 109 19.73 0.86 -9.34
C SER A 109 18.54 1.46 -10.08
N ALA A 110 17.78 2.31 -9.39
CA ALA A 110 16.68 3.08 -9.95
C ALA A 110 16.62 4.48 -9.34
N GLU A 111 16.13 5.45 -10.11
CA GLU A 111 15.77 6.76 -9.57
C GLU A 111 14.30 6.71 -9.15
N VAL A 112 13.98 7.15 -7.93
CA VAL A 112 12.61 7.17 -7.42
C VAL A 112 12.23 8.57 -6.97
N HIS A 113 10.96 8.93 -7.16
CA HIS A 113 10.35 10.09 -6.52
C HIS A 113 9.63 9.64 -5.26
N GLY A 114 9.84 10.38 -4.17
CA GLY A 114 9.28 9.98 -2.89
C GLY A 114 9.63 10.90 -1.73
N SER A 115 9.22 10.48 -0.54
CA SER A 115 9.55 11.14 0.72
C SER A 115 10.15 10.14 1.70
N VAL A 116 11.26 10.53 2.32
CA VAL A 116 11.84 9.78 3.43
C VAL A 116 11.09 10.21 4.69
N SER A 117 10.48 9.26 5.40
CA SER A 117 9.88 9.52 6.71
C SER A 117 10.79 8.99 7.81
N ASP A 118 11.30 9.88 8.65
CA ASP A 118 12.15 9.54 9.80
C ASP A 118 11.36 8.89 10.95
N ALA A 119 10.02 8.95 10.91
CA ALA A 119 9.15 8.40 11.93
C ALA A 119 7.91 7.81 11.27
N LEU A 120 7.96 6.51 11.04
CA LEU A 120 6.76 5.72 10.82
C LEU A 120 6.04 5.59 12.16
N ASP A 121 4.80 6.08 12.27
CA ASP A 121 3.97 5.70 13.40
C ASP A 121 3.76 4.18 13.32
N ALA A 122 4.24 3.43 14.30
CA ALA A 122 4.15 1.96 14.26
C ALA A 122 2.71 1.46 14.03
N SER A 123 1.69 2.25 14.37
CA SER A 123 0.30 1.92 14.10
C SER A 123 -0.12 2.06 12.63
N GLU A 124 0.53 2.94 11.87
CA GLU A 124 0.30 3.17 10.43
C GLU A 124 1.16 2.25 9.55
N TYR A 125 2.27 1.71 10.10
CA TYR A 125 3.32 1.05 9.32
C TYR A 125 3.69 -0.37 9.83
N GLN A 126 2.74 -1.09 10.42
CA GLN A 126 2.98 -2.45 10.92
C GLN A 126 3.55 -3.38 9.84
N ALA A 127 3.09 -3.24 8.59
CA ALA A 127 3.60 -4.02 7.46
C ALA A 127 5.10 -3.75 7.17
N ALA A 128 5.56 -2.51 7.35
CA ALA A 128 6.98 -2.17 7.24
C ALA A 128 7.80 -2.79 8.37
N MET A 129 7.24 -2.83 9.59
CA MET A 129 7.89 -3.46 10.76
C MET A 129 8.08 -4.97 10.58
N ASP A 130 7.19 -5.65 9.87
CA ASP A 130 7.31 -7.09 9.57
C ASP A 130 8.41 -7.40 8.55
N CYS A 131 8.78 -6.43 7.72
CA CYS A 131 9.93 -6.50 6.82
C CYS A 131 11.22 -5.93 7.45
N TRP A 132 11.11 -5.12 8.50
CA TRP A 132 12.26 -4.47 9.12
C TRP A 132 12.06 -4.21 10.63
N PRO A 133 12.18 -5.26 11.47
CA PRO A 133 11.84 -5.20 12.89
C PRO A 133 12.79 -4.32 13.72
N ASP A 134 14.00 -4.05 13.23
CA ASP A 134 14.98 -3.16 13.87
C ASP A 134 14.67 -1.66 13.65
N GLY A 135 13.57 -1.40 12.92
CA GLY A 135 12.82 -0.15 12.88
C GLY A 135 13.66 1.10 12.77
N ARG A 136 14.21 1.39 11.58
CA ARG A 136 14.67 2.75 11.26
C ARG A 136 14.49 3.03 9.77
N GLN A 137 13.51 3.90 9.50
CA GLN A 137 13.27 4.59 8.24
C GLN A 137 12.61 3.71 7.16
N ALA A 138 11.54 4.26 6.60
CA ALA A 138 11.00 3.83 5.33
C ALA A 138 10.91 5.03 4.40
N ILE A 139 10.92 4.72 3.11
CA ILE A 139 10.74 5.70 2.06
C ILE A 139 9.41 5.43 1.37
N VAL A 140 8.54 6.43 1.31
CA VAL A 140 7.34 6.36 0.49
C VAL A 140 7.75 6.66 -0.94
N ILE A 141 7.56 5.70 -1.84
CA ILE A 141 7.87 5.84 -3.26
C ILE A 141 6.58 6.19 -3.99
N GLY A 142 6.51 7.40 -4.56
CA GLY A 142 5.41 7.81 -5.42
C GLY A 142 5.53 7.29 -6.84
N SER A 143 6.75 7.22 -7.39
CA SER A 143 7.01 6.68 -8.72
C SER A 143 8.47 6.30 -8.94
N VAL A 144 8.73 5.39 -9.87
CA VAL A 144 10.08 5.06 -10.36
C VAL A 144 10.32 5.76 -11.71
N ILE A 145 11.52 6.30 -11.89
CA ILE A 145 11.95 7.08 -13.06
C ILE A 145 13.17 6.40 -13.69
N SER A 146 13.20 6.33 -15.02
CA SER A 146 14.32 5.72 -15.74
C SER A 146 15.54 6.64 -15.79
N HIS A 147 16.73 6.06 -15.64
CA HIS A 147 17.89 6.55 -16.37
C HIS A 147 17.78 6.12 -17.84
N GLN A 148 17.80 7.10 -18.75
CA GLN A 148 18.13 6.87 -20.15
C GLN A 148 19.63 6.68 -20.31
#